data_AF-A0A7Z9K9L1-F1
#
_entry.id   AF-A0A7Z9K9L1-F1
#
_cell.length_a   1.000
_cell.length_b   1.000
_cell.length_c   1.000
_cell.angle_alpha   90.00
_cell.angle_beta   90.00
_cell.angle_gamma   90.00
#
_symmetry.space_group_name_H-M   'P 1'
#
loop_
_entity.id
_entity.type
_entity.pdbx_description
1 polymer ?
#
loop_
_entity_poly.entity_id
_entity_poly.type
_entity_poly.pdbx_seq_one_letter_code
_entity_poly.pdbx_strand_id
1 'polypeptide(L)'
;MAKYPAPTRMVKDDPRHRNSIPYMKGHGIDISENLRDQLTQEMVVEVDRVIVMADRETWPDYLRSADNVTAWDMTDPVGRDAEFAGQIFAEIKSRVEKLVAEIG
;
A
#
# COMPACT_ATOMS: atom_id res chain seq x y z
N MET A 1 -25.48 7.70 -2.11
CA MET A 1 -24.41 7.60 -3.15
C MET A 1 -23.18 7.00 -2.48
N ALA A 2 -22.51 6.05 -3.12
CA ALA A 2 -21.27 5.49 -2.57
C ALA A 2 -20.20 6.60 -2.51
N LYS A 3 -19.54 6.75 -1.35
CA LYS A 3 -18.62 7.85 -1.06
C LYS A 3 -17.31 7.78 -1.86
N TYR A 4 -17.01 6.61 -2.45
CA TYR A 4 -15.76 6.31 -3.16
C TYR A 4 -16.06 5.52 -4.45
N PRO A 5 -15.16 5.55 -5.47
CA PRO A 5 -15.30 4.74 -6.66
C PRO A 5 -15.38 3.25 -6.32
N ALA A 6 -16.06 2.48 -7.16
CA ALA A 6 -16.22 1.05 -6.95
C ALA A 6 -14.82 0.38 -6.85
N PRO A 7 -14.61 -0.52 -5.88
CA PRO A 7 -13.38 -1.29 -5.80
C PRO A 7 -13.16 -2.07 -7.09
N THR A 8 -11.90 -2.22 -7.49
CA THR A 8 -11.59 -2.67 -8.86
C THR A 8 -11.59 -4.20 -9.01
N ARG A 9 -10.90 -4.92 -8.12
CA ARG A 9 -10.81 -6.39 -8.11
C ARG A 9 -10.28 -6.88 -6.75
N MET A 10 -10.44 -8.18 -6.47
CA MET A 10 -9.86 -8.81 -5.29
C MET A 10 -8.36 -8.99 -5.48
N VAL A 11 -7.60 -8.97 -4.38
CA VAL A 11 -6.14 -9.15 -4.38
C VAL A 11 -5.75 -10.49 -5.03
N LYS A 12 -6.49 -11.58 -4.76
CA LYS A 12 -6.24 -12.90 -5.37
C LYS A 12 -6.41 -12.94 -6.89
N ASP A 13 -7.17 -12.01 -7.46
CA ASP A 13 -7.43 -11.95 -8.91
C ASP A 13 -6.34 -11.17 -9.66
N ASP A 14 -5.36 -10.60 -8.96
CA ASP A 14 -4.24 -9.85 -9.55
C ASP A 14 -2.92 -10.65 -9.44
N PRO A 15 -2.34 -11.13 -10.55
CA PRO A 15 -1.12 -11.96 -10.50
C PRO A 15 0.10 -11.22 -9.93
N ARG A 16 0.06 -9.89 -9.85
CA ARG A 16 1.11 -9.08 -9.20
C ARG A 16 1.26 -9.39 -7.71
N HIS A 17 0.22 -9.93 -7.07
CA HIS A 17 0.21 -10.28 -5.64
C HIS A 17 0.69 -11.73 -5.35
N ARG A 18 1.33 -12.40 -6.33
CA ARG A 18 1.87 -13.76 -6.17
C ARG A 18 2.80 -13.94 -4.95
N ASN A 19 3.53 -12.88 -4.57
CA ASN A 19 4.45 -12.90 -3.44
C ASN A 19 3.80 -12.40 -2.14
N SER A 20 2.89 -11.42 -2.21
CA SER A 20 2.30 -10.81 -1.01
C SER A 20 1.29 -11.72 -0.31
N ILE A 21 0.43 -12.44 -1.06
CA ILE A 21 -0.56 -13.35 -0.47
C ILE A 21 0.10 -14.44 0.40
N PRO A 22 1.05 -15.26 -0.11
CA PRO A 22 1.67 -16.29 0.70
C PRO A 22 2.51 -15.72 1.85
N TYR A 23 3.19 -14.58 1.64
CA TYR A 23 3.94 -13.92 2.71
C TYR A 23 3.04 -13.50 3.87
N MET A 24 1.95 -12.79 3.59
CA MET A 24 1.02 -12.34 4.62
C MET A 24 0.33 -13.51 5.33
N LYS A 25 -0.04 -14.58 4.59
CA LYS A 25 -0.57 -15.82 5.18
C LYS A 25 0.42 -16.47 6.13
N GLY A 26 1.72 -16.47 5.80
CA GLY A 26 2.79 -16.94 6.68
C GLY A 26 2.88 -16.16 8.00
N HIS A 27 2.38 -14.92 8.04
CA HIS A 27 2.26 -14.08 9.23
C HIS A 27 0.86 -14.10 9.85
N GLY A 28 -0.03 -15.02 9.44
CA GLY A 28 -1.37 -15.17 9.99
C GLY A 28 -2.39 -14.14 9.48
N ILE A 29 -2.07 -13.40 8.40
CA ILE A 29 -2.94 -12.38 7.81
C ILE A 29 -3.35 -12.81 6.40
N ASP A 30 -4.64 -13.11 6.20
CA ASP A 30 -5.15 -13.42 4.86
C ASP A 30 -5.62 -12.14 4.17
N ILE A 31 -4.91 -11.70 3.13
CA ILE A 31 -5.27 -10.55 2.30
C ILE A 31 -5.93 -10.94 0.97
N SER A 32 -6.12 -12.23 0.70
CA SER A 32 -6.51 -12.72 -0.64
C SER A 32 -7.89 -12.22 -1.07
N GLU A 33 -8.82 -12.12 -0.13
CA GLU A 33 -10.18 -11.62 -0.38
C GLU A 33 -10.32 -10.09 -0.27
N ASN A 34 -9.24 -9.36 0.04
CA ASN A 34 -9.30 -7.90 0.14
C ASN A 34 -9.59 -7.29 -1.23
N LEU A 35 -10.44 -6.26 -1.24
CA LEU A 35 -10.71 -5.47 -2.42
C LEU A 35 -9.67 -4.35 -2.57
N ARG A 36 -9.28 -4.05 -3.81
CA ARG A 36 -8.42 -2.91 -4.10
C ARG A 36 -9.24 -1.65 -4.35
N ASP A 37 -9.23 -0.77 -3.37
CA ASP A 37 -9.79 0.58 -3.47
C ASP A 37 -8.91 1.48 -4.36
N GLN A 38 -9.55 2.43 -5.05
CA GLN A 38 -8.83 3.46 -5.81
C GLN A 38 -8.73 4.71 -4.95
N LEU A 39 -7.53 5.28 -4.89
CA LEU A 39 -7.28 6.53 -4.17
C LEU A 39 -8.16 7.64 -4.76
N THR A 40 -8.81 8.41 -3.88
CA THR A 40 -9.51 9.64 -4.24
C THR A 40 -8.91 10.84 -3.51
N GLN A 41 -9.22 12.03 -4.00
CA GLN A 41 -8.80 13.27 -3.34
C GLN A 41 -9.41 13.40 -1.94
N GLU A 42 -10.66 12.99 -1.75
CA GLU A 42 -11.34 13.03 -0.46
C GLU A 42 -10.63 12.14 0.57
N MET A 43 -10.17 10.95 0.17
CA MET A 43 -9.39 10.08 1.06
C MET A 43 -8.09 10.74 1.55
N VAL A 44 -7.45 11.56 0.70
CA VAL A 44 -6.22 12.30 1.05
C VAL A 44 -6.52 13.43 2.04
N VAL A 45 -7.63 14.13 1.86
CA VAL A 45 -8.03 15.27 2.71
C VAL A 45 -8.54 14.82 4.08
N GLU A 46 -9.15 13.64 4.17
CA GLU A 46 -9.79 13.13 5.40
C GLU A 46 -8.84 12.53 6.44
N VAL A 47 -7.54 12.42 6.13
CA VAL A 47 -6.54 11.78 7.01
C VAL A 47 -5.44 12.76 7.39
N ASP A 48 -4.89 12.58 8.60
CA ASP A 48 -3.78 13.41 9.09
C ASP A 48 -2.47 13.12 8.33
N ARG A 49 -2.30 11.91 7.82
CA ARG A 49 -1.09 11.50 7.11
C ARG A 49 -1.35 10.45 6.03
N VAL A 50 -0.73 10.67 4.87
CA VAL A 50 -0.72 9.73 3.75
C VAL A 50 0.70 9.20 3.55
N ILE A 51 0.87 7.89 3.60
CA ILE A 51 2.14 7.22 3.29
C ILE A 51 2.08 6.69 1.86
N VAL A 52 3.02 7.11 1.01
CA VAL A 52 3.04 6.71 -0.40
C VAL A 52 4.27 5.85 -0.68
N MET A 53 4.03 4.63 -1.15
CA MET A 53 5.04 3.63 -1.55
C MET A 53 4.91 3.36 -3.07
N ALA A 54 4.97 4.41 -3.87
CA ALA A 54 4.83 4.34 -5.33
C ALA A 54 5.66 5.43 -5.99
N ASP A 55 6.12 5.18 -7.22
CA ASP A 55 6.91 6.13 -7.99
C ASP A 55 6.17 7.46 -8.15
N ARG A 56 6.88 8.56 -7.88
CA ARG A 56 6.30 9.91 -7.90
C ARG A 56 5.68 10.26 -9.24
N GLU A 57 6.14 9.66 -10.34
CA GLU A 57 5.57 9.88 -11.68
C GLU A 57 4.13 9.36 -11.80
N THR A 58 3.76 8.34 -11.03
CA THR A 58 2.41 7.73 -11.05
C THR A 58 1.38 8.49 -10.21
N TRP A 59 1.81 9.51 -9.47
CA TRP A 59 0.93 10.21 -8.53
C TRP A 59 -0.09 11.10 -9.24
N PRO A 60 -1.35 11.11 -8.81
CA PRO A 60 -2.33 12.10 -9.26
C PRO A 60 -1.98 13.49 -8.69
N ASP A 61 -2.42 14.55 -9.37
CA ASP A 61 -2.06 15.94 -9.03
C ASP A 61 -2.43 16.32 -7.59
N TYR A 62 -3.62 15.89 -7.13
CA TYR A 62 -4.09 16.16 -5.77
C TYR A 62 -3.21 15.53 -4.69
N LEU A 63 -2.45 14.48 -4.99
CA LEU A 63 -1.50 13.86 -4.06
C LEU A 63 -0.16 14.61 -4.08
N ARG A 64 0.23 15.19 -5.23
CA ARG A 64 1.48 15.96 -5.36
C ARG A 64 1.44 17.29 -4.61
N SER A 65 0.25 17.90 -4.53
CA SER A 65 0.03 19.19 -3.88
C SER A 65 -0.36 19.07 -2.41
N ALA A 66 -0.47 17.86 -1.87
CA ALA A 66 -0.94 17.64 -0.50
C ALA A 66 0.22 17.75 0.51
N ASP A 67 0.00 18.51 1.59
CA ASP A 67 1.02 18.77 2.62
C ASP A 67 1.16 17.62 3.64
N ASN A 68 0.20 16.69 3.67
CA ASN A 68 0.16 15.55 4.60
C ASN A 68 0.78 14.27 4.01
N VAL A 69 1.57 14.38 2.93
CA VAL A 69 2.15 13.23 2.23
C VAL A 69 3.58 12.96 2.67
N THR A 70 3.86 11.70 3.05
CA THR A 70 5.21 11.21 3.31
C THR A 70 5.53 10.09 2.33
N ALA A 71 6.51 10.31 1.45
CA ALA A 71 6.98 9.31 0.50
C ALA A 71 7.96 8.34 1.18
N TRP A 72 7.73 7.05 0.99
CA TRP A 72 8.70 6.01 1.31
C TRP A 72 9.33 5.53 0.01
N ASP A 73 10.57 5.95 -0.21
CA ASP A 73 11.38 5.43 -1.32
C ASP A 73 11.74 3.97 -1.03
N MET A 74 11.18 3.08 -1.85
CA MET A 74 11.23 1.62 -1.71
C MET A 74 11.04 0.97 -3.09
N THR A 75 11.72 -0.15 -3.32
CA THR A 75 11.57 -0.90 -4.57
C THR A 75 10.26 -1.68 -4.60
N ASP A 76 9.52 -1.62 -5.71
CA ASP A 76 8.34 -2.47 -5.92
C ASP A 76 8.74 -3.96 -5.99
N PRO A 77 8.18 -4.83 -5.13
CA PRO A 77 8.49 -6.26 -5.14
C PRO A 77 7.88 -7.02 -6.33
N VAL A 78 7.02 -6.39 -7.14
CA VAL A 78 6.41 -7.02 -8.32
C VAL A 78 7.49 -7.50 -9.30
N GLY A 79 7.32 -8.72 -9.80
CA GLY A 79 8.26 -9.35 -10.74
C GLY A 79 9.53 -9.92 -10.10
N ARG A 80 9.83 -9.58 -8.83
CA ARG A 80 10.97 -10.12 -8.08
C ARG A 80 10.68 -11.52 -7.55
N ASP A 81 11.74 -12.22 -7.13
CA ASP A 81 11.63 -13.50 -6.43
C ASP A 81 11.06 -13.33 -5.02
N ALA A 82 10.69 -14.44 -4.39
CA ALA A 82 10.03 -14.44 -3.08
C ALA A 82 10.94 -13.96 -1.96
N GLU A 83 12.25 -14.23 -2.04
CA GLU A 83 13.23 -13.82 -1.02
C GLU A 83 13.37 -12.30 -1.02
N PHE A 84 13.60 -11.70 -2.19
CA PHE A 84 13.71 -10.25 -2.34
C PHE A 84 12.40 -9.55 -1.95
N ALA A 85 11.25 -10.07 -2.40
CA ALA A 85 9.96 -9.52 -2.01
C ALA A 85 9.76 -9.57 -0.48
N GLY A 86 10.18 -10.67 0.16
CA GLY A 86 10.16 -10.83 1.62
C GLY A 86 10.99 -9.79 2.36
N GLN A 87 12.15 -9.39 1.82
CA GLN A 87 12.97 -8.32 2.39
C GLN A 87 12.24 -6.97 2.37
N ILE A 88 11.59 -6.63 1.24
CA ILE A 88 10.79 -5.41 1.12
C ILE A 88 9.62 -5.42 2.10
N PHE A 89 8.90 -6.54 2.24
CA PHE A 89 7.80 -6.63 3.20
C PHE A 89 8.26 -6.51 4.66
N ALA A 90 9.42 -7.08 5.01
CA ALA A 90 10.01 -6.91 6.34
C ALA A 90 10.40 -5.45 6.60
N GLU A 91 10.91 -4.75 5.58
CA GLU A 91 11.20 -3.33 5.68
C GLU A 91 9.92 -2.50 5.89
N ILE A 92 8.84 -2.76 5.11
CA ILE A 92 7.54 -2.11 5.28
C ILE A 92 7.05 -2.32 6.71
N LYS A 93 7.10 -3.55 7.22
CA LYS A 93 6.71 -3.88 8.59
C LYS A 93 7.49 -3.03 9.62
N SER A 94 8.81 -2.98 9.50
CA SER A 94 9.64 -2.19 10.42
C SER A 94 9.33 -0.69 10.38
N ARG A 95 9.09 -0.13 9.19
CA ARG A 95 8.71 1.28 9.02
C ARG A 95 7.32 1.56 9.62
N VAL A 96 6.36 0.65 9.43
CA VAL A 96 5.02 0.75 10.05
C VAL A 96 5.09 0.66 11.57
N GLU A 97 5.87 -0.27 12.14
CA GLU A 97 6.04 -0.38 13.60
C GLU A 97 6.61 0.91 14.20
N LYS A 98 7.59 1.53 13.54
CA LYS A 98 8.13 2.83 13.95
C LYS A 98 7.10 3.96 13.85
N LEU A 99 6.34 3.99 12.76
CA LEU A 99 5.29 4.99 12.55
C LEU A 99 4.21 4.88 13.63
N VAL A 100 3.76 3.67 13.96
CA VAL A 100 2.79 3.44 15.04
C VAL A 100 3.33 3.89 16.38
N ALA A 101 4.62 3.67 16.68
CA ALA A 101 5.25 4.15 17.91
C ALA A 101 5.45 5.68 17.96
N GLU A 102 5.49 6.36 16.81
CA GLU A 102 5.55 7.82 16.72
C GLU A 102 4.18 8.48 16.96
N ILE A 103 3.10 7.87 16.45
CA ILE A 103 1.76 8.48 16.43
C ILE A 103 0.78 7.92 17.48
N GLY A 104 1.10 6.78 18.10
CA GLY A 104 0.29 6.10 19.12
C GLY A 104 0.74 6.40 20.54
#